data_AF-A0A1H9HBK4-F1
#
_entry.id   AF-A0A1H9HBK4-F1
#
_cell.length_a   1.000
_cell.length_b   1.000
_cell.length_c   1.000
_cell.angle_alpha   90.00
_cell.angle_beta   90.00
_cell.angle_gamma   90.00
#
_symmetry.space_group_name_H-M   'P 1'
#
loop_
_entity.id
_entity.type
_entity.pdbx_description
1 polymer ?
#
loop_
_entity_poly.entity_id
_entity_poly.type
_entity_poly.pdbx_seq_one_letter_code
_entity_poly.pdbx_strand_id
1 'polypeptide(L)'
;MEAARRLMDRGLTPPIMVPEARQPRRLQRPRKQGGPLGQGVRYVGRPTDFANPFDGRDFGHARSVRLHARWLDGRLGDLSLEMLGFCPAEIEAMHRLLDRVLRRLPELSGLDLQCWCPTTSRWCHADNLLRLANHPDLLETAR
;
A
#
# COMPACT_ATOMS: atom_id res chain seq x y z
N MET A 1 28.68 -21.04 -43.21
CA MET A 1 29.00 -19.61 -43.00
C MET A 1 28.12 -18.65 -43.83
N GLU A 2 27.01 -19.13 -44.44
CA GLU A 2 26.16 -18.28 -45.31
C GLU A 2 24.94 -17.66 -44.58
N ALA A 3 24.50 -18.26 -43.47
CA ALA A 3 23.26 -17.85 -42.79
C ALA A 3 23.40 -16.62 -41.89
N ALA A 4 24.61 -16.34 -41.38
CA ALA A 4 24.86 -15.25 -40.44
C ALA A 4 24.93 -13.86 -41.12
N ARG A 5 25.04 -13.83 -42.45
CA ARG A 5 25.28 -12.59 -43.20
C ARG A 5 24.01 -11.93 -43.75
N ARG A 6 22.86 -12.63 -43.69
CA ARG A 6 21.54 -12.11 -44.16
C ARG A 6 20.73 -11.36 -43.10
N LEU A 7 21.19 -11.33 -41.85
CA LEU A 7 20.50 -10.65 -40.74
C LEU A 7 20.90 -9.18 -40.56
N MET A 8 21.92 -8.70 -41.28
CA MET A 8 22.46 -7.34 -41.11
C MET A 8 21.79 -6.27 -42.02
N ASP A 9 20.96 -6.67 -42.99
CA ASP A 9 20.37 -5.75 -43.99
C ASP A 9 19.01 -5.12 -43.58
N ARG A 10 18.49 -5.37 -42.38
CA ARG A 10 17.15 -4.84 -41.99
C ARG A 10 17.15 -3.83 -40.84
N GLY A 11 18.30 -3.39 -40.33
CA GLY A 11 18.37 -2.31 -39.33
C GLY A 11 17.50 -2.52 -38.08
N LEU A 12 17.07 -3.75 -37.81
CA LEU A 12 16.25 -4.09 -36.66
C LEU A 12 17.20 -4.44 -35.53
N THR A 13 17.54 -3.43 -34.74
CA THR A 13 18.06 -3.63 -33.39
C THR A 13 17.15 -4.64 -32.69
N PRO A 14 17.67 -5.74 -32.11
CA PRO A 14 16.84 -6.64 -31.34
C PRO A 14 16.13 -5.83 -30.26
N PRO A 15 14.81 -6.05 -30.02
CA PRO A 15 14.11 -5.31 -29.00
C PRO A 15 14.84 -5.52 -27.68
N ILE A 16 15.28 -4.43 -27.07
CA ILE A 16 15.78 -4.45 -25.69
C ILE A 16 14.64 -5.03 -24.87
N MET A 17 14.82 -6.24 -24.36
CA MET A 17 13.88 -6.84 -23.40
C MET A 17 13.96 -6.00 -22.14
N VAL A 18 13.09 -5.00 -22.04
CA VAL A 18 12.88 -4.26 -20.81
C VAL A 18 12.30 -5.26 -19.82
N PRO A 19 12.93 -5.54 -18.67
CA PRO A 19 12.35 -6.45 -17.69
C PRO A 19 10.97 -5.94 -17.32
N GLU A 20 9.95 -6.78 -17.49
CA GLU A 20 8.58 -6.41 -17.16
C GLU A 20 8.53 -5.97 -15.69
N ALA A 21 8.08 -4.74 -15.45
CA ALA A 21 8.09 -4.15 -14.13
C ALA A 21 7.23 -5.00 -13.20
N ARG A 22 7.88 -5.71 -12.28
CA ARG A 22 7.19 -6.57 -11.31
C ARG A 22 6.22 -5.72 -10.49
N GLN A 23 4.95 -6.15 -10.44
CA GLN A 23 3.96 -5.51 -9.59
C GLN A 23 4.29 -5.72 -8.09
N PRO A 24 4.32 -4.65 -7.28
CA PRO A 24 4.51 -4.76 -5.84
C PRO A 24 3.41 -5.58 -5.18
N ARG A 25 3.76 -6.36 -4.17
CA ARG A 25 2.84 -7.31 -3.52
C ARG A 25 2.83 -7.19 -2.00
N ARG A 26 1.72 -7.64 -1.42
CA ARG A 26 1.55 -7.80 0.03
C ARG A 26 2.33 -9.02 0.51
N LEU A 27 3.11 -8.84 1.58
CA LEU A 27 3.84 -9.90 2.27
C LEU A 27 3.39 -10.00 3.73
N GLN A 28 3.40 -11.20 4.29
CA GLN A 28 3.14 -11.40 5.72
C GLN A 28 4.45 -11.23 6.51
N ARG A 29 4.37 -10.51 7.63
CA ARG A 29 5.37 -10.49 8.70
C ARG A 29 5.04 -11.61 9.70
N PRO A 30 5.93 -12.58 9.94
CA PRO A 30 5.69 -13.60 10.97
C PRO A 30 5.60 -12.95 12.36
N ARG A 31 4.66 -13.40 13.20
CA ARG A 31 4.46 -12.86 14.55
C ARG A 31 5.50 -13.33 15.57
N LYS A 32 6.06 -14.54 15.39
CA LYS A 32 6.95 -15.19 16.37
C LYS A 32 8.45 -14.94 16.11
N GLN A 33 8.84 -14.60 14.88
CA GLN A 33 10.24 -14.38 14.49
C GLN A 33 10.29 -13.49 13.25
N GLY A 34 10.45 -12.19 13.46
CA GLY A 34 10.66 -11.26 12.36
C GLY A 34 12.16 -11.06 12.14
N GLY A 35 12.75 -11.69 11.11
CA GLY A 35 14.12 -11.40 10.67
C GLY A 35 14.27 -10.00 10.05
N PRO A 36 15.46 -9.57 9.60
CA PRO A 36 15.60 -8.31 8.88
C PRO A 36 14.65 -8.25 7.65
N LEU A 37 14.27 -7.04 7.25
CA LEU A 37 13.48 -6.86 6.03
C LEU A 37 14.35 -7.18 4.80
N GLY A 38 13.76 -7.84 3.82
CA GLY A 38 14.41 -8.02 2.52
C GLY A 38 14.53 -6.70 1.77
N GLN A 39 15.48 -6.63 0.84
CA GLN A 39 15.60 -5.48 -0.07
C GLN A 39 14.29 -5.29 -0.86
N GLY A 40 13.85 -4.04 -1.00
CA GLY A 40 12.59 -3.71 -1.69
C GLY A 40 11.32 -3.99 -0.88
N VAL A 41 11.43 -4.35 0.41
CA VAL A 41 10.29 -4.60 1.29
C VAL A 41 10.17 -3.50 2.35
N ARG A 42 8.97 -2.92 2.49
CA ARG A 42 8.64 -1.94 3.54
C ARG A 42 7.66 -2.51 4.54
N TYR A 43 8.00 -2.45 5.82
CA TYR A 43 7.06 -2.75 6.88
C TYR A 43 6.11 -1.58 7.12
N VAL A 44 4.80 -1.87 7.18
CA VAL A 44 3.70 -0.90 7.33
C VAL A 44 2.75 -1.21 8.49
N GLY A 45 3.11 -2.15 9.38
CA GLY A 45 2.32 -2.41 10.59
C GLY A 45 2.63 -1.43 11.72
N ARG A 46 2.08 -1.67 12.93
CA ARG A 46 2.43 -0.89 14.12
C ARG A 46 3.93 -1.07 14.45
N PRO A 47 4.66 -0.03 14.91
CA PRO A 47 4.21 1.32 15.27
C PRO A 47 4.41 2.38 14.16
N THR A 48 4.33 2.01 12.87
CA THR A 48 4.56 2.98 11.78
C THR A 48 3.36 3.91 11.55
N ASP A 49 3.59 5.07 10.93
CA ASP A 49 2.51 5.96 10.45
C ASP A 49 1.55 5.24 9.49
N PHE A 50 2.05 4.25 8.74
CA PHE A 50 1.29 3.47 7.76
C PHE A 50 0.41 2.37 8.38
N ALA A 51 0.38 2.24 9.71
CA ALA A 51 -0.45 1.26 10.38
C ALA A 51 -1.95 1.63 10.27
N ASN A 52 -2.83 0.62 10.29
CA ASN A 52 -4.26 0.86 10.39
C ASN A 52 -4.59 1.53 11.76
N PRO A 53 -5.17 2.73 11.79
CA PRO A 53 -5.58 3.39 13.03
C PRO A 53 -6.85 2.78 13.63
N PHE A 54 -7.67 2.09 12.83
CA PHE A 54 -8.87 1.39 13.30
C PHE A 54 -8.49 0.01 13.84
N ASP A 55 -8.65 -0.23 15.14
CA ASP A 55 -8.32 -1.52 15.75
C ASP A 55 -9.31 -2.62 15.32
N GLY A 56 -8.78 -3.79 15.00
CA GLY A 56 -9.59 -4.95 14.67
C GLY A 56 -10.38 -5.52 15.85
N ARG A 57 -9.97 -5.23 17.09
CA ARG A 57 -10.69 -5.60 18.32
C ARG A 57 -11.98 -4.82 18.49
N ASP A 58 -11.94 -3.52 18.18
CA ASP A 58 -13.08 -2.62 18.37
C ASP A 58 -14.05 -2.69 17.18
N PHE A 59 -13.51 -2.80 15.96
CA PHE A 59 -14.32 -2.72 14.75
C PHE A 59 -14.52 -4.05 14.02
N GLY A 60 -13.75 -5.09 14.35
CA GLY A 60 -13.66 -6.31 13.57
C GLY A 60 -12.73 -6.17 12.36
N HIS A 61 -12.03 -7.26 12.01
CA HIS A 61 -10.93 -7.24 11.03
C HIS A 61 -11.31 -6.69 9.64
N ALA A 62 -12.44 -7.13 9.08
CA ALA A 62 -12.86 -6.67 7.75
C ALA A 62 -13.30 -5.20 7.76
N ARG A 63 -14.05 -4.79 8.79
CA ARG A 63 -14.55 -3.42 8.91
C ARG A 63 -13.42 -2.44 9.18
N SER A 64 -12.44 -2.78 10.01
CA SER A 64 -11.29 -1.91 10.27
C SER A 64 -10.47 -1.63 9.00
N VAL A 65 -10.30 -2.61 8.11
CA VAL A 65 -9.62 -2.42 6.81
C VAL A 65 -10.44 -1.55 5.86
N ARG A 66 -11.78 -1.66 5.88
CA ARG A 66 -12.68 -0.80 5.08
C ARG A 66 -12.70 0.64 5.59
N LEU A 67 -12.72 0.83 6.91
CA LEU A 67 -12.61 2.16 7.52
C LEU A 67 -11.29 2.82 7.15
N HIS A 68 -10.18 2.07 7.19
CA HIS A 68 -8.88 2.54 6.74
C HIS A 68 -8.89 3.01 5.28
N ALA A 69 -9.54 2.27 4.37
CA ALA A 69 -9.67 2.68 2.97
C ALA A 69 -10.43 4.01 2.84
N ARG A 70 -11.57 4.13 3.53
CA ARG A 70 -12.40 5.34 3.54
C ARG A 70 -11.74 6.54 4.21
N TRP A 71 -10.81 6.29 5.12
CA TRP A 71 -10.06 7.33 5.77
C TRP A 71 -8.94 7.84 4.85
N LEU A 72 -8.22 6.93 4.18
CA LEU A 72 -7.19 7.31 3.20
C LEU A 72 -7.74 8.04 1.97
N ASP A 73 -8.96 7.72 1.53
CA ASP A 73 -9.62 8.38 0.40
C ASP A 73 -10.40 9.66 0.79
N GLY A 74 -10.37 10.05 2.07
CA GLY A 74 -11.05 11.25 2.58
C GLY A 74 -12.57 11.12 2.74
N ARG A 75 -13.17 9.95 2.49
CA ARG A 75 -14.63 9.71 2.64
C ARG A 75 -15.10 9.40 4.05
N LEU A 76 -14.25 9.65 5.05
CA LEU A 76 -14.53 9.49 6.47
C LEU A 76 -14.23 10.81 7.19
N GLY A 77 -15.20 11.73 7.13
CA GLY A 77 -15.12 13.03 7.79
C GLY A 77 -15.54 13.00 9.27
N ASP A 78 -15.48 14.16 9.91
CA ASP A 78 -15.60 14.37 11.35
C ASP A 78 -16.86 13.72 11.94
N LEU A 79 -18.04 13.98 11.35
CA LEU A 79 -19.30 13.41 11.82
C LEU A 79 -19.29 11.87 11.78
N SER A 80 -18.67 11.27 10.75
CA SER A 80 -18.55 9.82 10.66
C SER A 80 -17.59 9.26 11.70
N LEU A 81 -16.50 9.96 12.01
CA LEU A 81 -15.57 9.57 13.06
C LEU A 81 -16.19 9.72 14.45
N GLU A 82 -16.93 10.79 14.70
CA GLU A 82 -17.67 10.99 15.96
C GLU A 82 -18.69 9.87 16.18
N MET A 83 -19.47 9.50 15.15
CA MET A 83 -20.38 8.35 15.20
C MET A 83 -19.68 7.00 15.43
N LEU A 84 -18.38 6.91 15.16
CA LEU A 84 -17.55 5.74 15.45
C LEU A 84 -16.97 5.75 16.87
N GLY A 85 -17.24 6.80 17.65
CA GLY A 85 -16.83 6.95 19.05
C GLY A 85 -15.54 7.73 19.26
N PHE A 86 -15.00 8.40 18.24
CA PHE A 86 -13.82 9.25 18.38
C PHE A 86 -14.22 10.62 18.95
N CYS A 87 -13.52 11.09 19.98
CA CYS A 87 -13.70 12.43 20.49
C CYS A 87 -13.00 13.49 19.60
N PRO A 88 -13.31 14.79 19.75
CA PRO A 88 -12.73 15.83 18.91
C PRO A 88 -11.19 15.82 18.84
N ALA A 89 -10.51 15.61 19.97
CA ALA A 89 -9.05 15.54 20.01
C ALA A 89 -8.48 14.33 19.24
N GLU A 90 -9.19 13.19 19.23
CA GLU A 90 -8.78 12.02 18.47
C GLU A 90 -9.04 12.21 16.96
N ILE A 91 -10.13 12.89 16.59
CA ILE A 91 -10.42 13.27 15.21
C ILE A 91 -9.33 14.20 14.66
N GLU A 92 -8.90 15.20 15.43
CA GLU A 92 -7.76 16.04 15.06
C GLU A 92 -6.45 15.24 14.92
N ALA A 93 -6.22 14.25 15.79
CA ALA A 93 -5.08 13.36 15.67
C ALA A 93 -5.16 12.48 14.41
N MET A 94 -6.37 12.03 14.05
CA MET A 94 -6.66 11.27 12.83
C MET A 94 -6.35 12.09 11.57
N HIS A 95 -6.73 13.37 11.52
CA HIS A 95 -6.40 14.26 10.41
C HIS A 95 -4.88 14.48 10.29
N ARG A 96 -4.21 14.76 11.42
CA ARG A 96 -2.74 14.91 11.43
C ARG A 96 -2.01 13.65 10.99
N LEU A 97 -2.54 12.48 11.33
CA LEU A 97 -1.99 11.21 10.88
C LEU A 97 -2.24 11.00 9.37
N LEU A 98 -3.45 11.30 8.89
CA LEU A 98 -3.79 11.17 7.47
C LEU A 98 -2.85 12.03 6.62
N ASP A 99 -2.65 13.28 7.02
CA ASP A 99 -1.73 14.21 6.38
C ASP A 99 -0.30 13.67 6.32
N ARG A 100 0.21 13.07 7.41
CA ARG A 100 1.53 12.43 7.41
C ARG A 100 1.58 11.24 6.46
N VAL A 101 0.55 10.40 6.46
CA VAL A 101 0.49 9.22 5.58
C VAL A 101 0.46 9.63 4.12
N LEU A 102 -0.41 10.57 3.74
CA LEU A 102 -0.55 11.02 2.35
C LEU A 102 0.73 11.67 1.82
N ARG A 103 1.41 12.52 2.61
CA ARG A 103 2.70 13.12 2.21
C ARG A 103 3.78 12.08 1.95
N ARG A 104 3.74 10.95 2.65
CA ARG A 104 4.76 9.89 2.60
C ARG A 104 4.36 8.72 1.73
N LEU A 105 3.14 8.69 1.21
CA LEU A 105 2.63 7.62 0.38
C LEU A 105 3.50 7.32 -0.84
N PRO A 106 4.10 8.33 -1.53
CA PRO A 106 5.03 8.06 -2.63
C PRO A 106 6.28 7.25 -2.23
N GLU A 107 6.69 7.26 -0.94
CA GLU A 107 7.80 6.43 -0.44
C GLU A 107 7.52 4.92 -0.59
N LEU A 108 6.26 4.52 -0.77
CA LEU A 108 5.84 3.13 -0.87
C LEU A 108 5.76 2.63 -2.33
N SER A 109 5.90 3.52 -3.31
CA SER A 109 5.76 3.17 -4.73
C SER A 109 6.84 2.17 -5.13
N GLY A 110 6.46 1.11 -5.85
CA GLY A 110 7.38 0.06 -6.28
C GLY A 110 7.87 -0.90 -5.17
N LEU A 111 7.45 -0.73 -3.91
CA LEU A 111 7.90 -1.56 -2.78
C LEU A 111 6.88 -2.64 -2.41
N ASP A 112 7.36 -3.85 -2.13
CA ASP A 112 6.56 -4.90 -1.49
C ASP A 112 6.21 -4.45 -0.06
N LEU A 113 4.94 -4.54 0.34
CA LEU A 113 4.49 -4.08 1.67
C LEU A 113 4.27 -5.24 2.62
N GLN A 114 4.87 -5.17 3.80
CA GLN A 114 4.79 -6.20 4.83
C GLN A 114 3.93 -5.79 6.02
N CYS A 115 2.99 -6.66 6.40
CA CYS A 115 2.12 -6.52 7.60
C CYS A 115 1.96 -7.88 8.29
N TRP A 116 1.59 -7.91 9.58
CA TRP A 116 1.30 -9.17 10.30
C TRP A 116 0.05 -9.93 9.85
N CYS A 117 -0.80 -9.34 8.99
CA CYS A 117 -1.99 -10.02 8.47
C CYS A 117 -1.58 -11.24 7.64
N PRO A 118 -2.27 -12.39 7.79
CA PRO A 118 -1.98 -13.56 6.98
C PRO A 118 -2.31 -13.28 5.51
N THR A 119 -1.46 -13.77 4.59
CA THR A 119 -1.68 -13.62 3.14
C THR A 119 -2.94 -14.33 2.65
N THR A 120 -3.47 -15.27 3.42
CA THR A 120 -4.76 -15.95 3.18
C THR A 120 -5.96 -15.06 3.50
N SER A 121 -5.78 -13.94 4.22
CA SER A 121 -6.87 -13.01 4.49
C SER A 121 -7.20 -12.16 3.27
N ARG A 122 -8.49 -12.07 2.95
CA ARG A 122 -9.01 -11.14 1.95
C ARG A 122 -8.90 -9.67 2.35
N TRP A 123 -8.62 -9.40 3.63
CA TRP A 123 -8.58 -8.03 4.17
C TRP A 123 -7.21 -7.75 4.79
N CYS A 124 -6.48 -6.78 4.25
CA CYS A 124 -5.30 -6.20 4.88
C CYS A 124 -5.19 -4.72 4.54
N HIS A 125 -4.75 -3.91 5.48
CA HIS A 125 -4.56 -2.48 5.26
C HIS A 125 -3.42 -2.18 4.29
N ALA A 126 -2.44 -3.09 4.18
CA ALA A 126 -1.35 -3.00 3.20
C ALA A 126 -1.85 -3.03 1.75
N ASP A 127 -2.99 -3.67 1.47
CA ASP A 127 -3.57 -3.67 0.12
C ASP A 127 -4.07 -2.27 -0.26
N ASN A 128 -4.67 -1.53 0.69
CA ASN A 128 -5.08 -0.14 0.46
C ASN A 128 -3.87 0.75 0.12
N LEU A 129 -2.77 0.58 0.85
CA LEU A 129 -1.53 1.34 0.64
C LEU A 129 -0.86 0.99 -0.69
N LEU A 130 -0.75 -0.31 -1.02
CA LEU A 130 -0.24 -0.77 -2.31
C LEU A 130 -1.03 -0.15 -3.47
N ARG A 131 -2.35 -0.17 -3.37
CA ARG A 131 -3.23 0.40 -4.38
C ARG A 131 -2.96 1.89 -4.56
N LEU A 132 -2.98 2.68 -3.49
CA LEU A 132 -2.86 4.14 -3.59
C LEU A 132 -1.43 4.60 -3.92
N ALA A 133 -0.40 3.90 -3.47
CA ALA A 133 0.99 4.25 -3.75
C ALA A 133 1.44 3.94 -5.20
N ASN A 134 0.77 3.00 -5.87
CA ASN A 134 1.06 2.63 -7.26
C ASN A 134 0.01 3.14 -8.27
N HIS A 135 -1.11 3.67 -7.77
CA HIS A 135 -2.17 4.32 -8.57
C HIS A 135 -2.67 5.59 -7.86
N PRO A 136 -1.84 6.65 -7.79
CA PRO A 136 -2.19 7.89 -7.08
C PRO A 136 -3.34 8.67 -7.73
N ASP A 137 -3.60 8.45 -9.02
CA ASP A 137 -4.76 8.95 -9.78
C ASP A 137 -6.10 8.60 -9.12
N LEU A 138 -6.13 7.54 -8.32
CA LEU A 138 -7.31 7.14 -7.55
C LEU A 138 -7.63 8.09 -6.39
N LEU A 139 -6.66 8.85 -5.87
CA LEU A 139 -6.89 9.86 -4.84
C LEU A 139 -7.54 11.12 -5.41
N GLU A 140 -7.20 11.48 -6.65
CA GLU A 140 -7.76 12.65 -7.33
C GLU A 140 -9.21 12.43 -7.74
N THR A 141 -9.57 11.22 -8.16
CA THR A 141 -10.96 10.88 -8.56
C THR A 141 -11.93 10.79 -7.36
N ALA A 142 -11.41 10.70 -6.13
CA ALA A 142 -12.22 10.54 -4.92
C ALA A 142 -12.58 11.86 -4.22
N ARG A 143 -11.93 12.96 -4.58
CA ARG A 143 -12.14 14.32 -4.05
C ARG A 143 -13.14 15.09 -4.90
#